data_AF-D7MLF0-F1
#
_entry.id   AF-D7MLF0-F1
#
_cell.length_a   1.000
_cell.length_b   1.000
_cell.length_c   1.000
_cell.angle_alpha   90.00
_cell.angle_beta   90.00
_cell.angle_gamma   90.00
#
_symmetry.space_group_name_H-M   'P 1'
#
loop_
_entity.id
_entity.type
_entity.pdbx_description
1 polymer ?
#
loop_
_entity_poly.entity_id
_entity_poly.type
_entity_poly.pdbx_seq_one_letter_code
_entity_poly.pdbx_strand_id
1 'polypeptide(L)'
;MELICTVVDRGIQHLDVCYCSSVKRYGFLRENIYKSKTLVFLNLFNVELKNPKFVVSLPYLKIMRLGRVCRGEDGPLVVEKLISGCPVLEDLKLIRPFDTLTHKVLLFLRVSSQTLKNLGLYFATYKGDTDFSVEIDAPRLKYMTVKDIQSDNIVVKNLSSLFMINIRTKYIPSRPKDFKKFCDFFTGISSVRHMIIDLPILERLYPNYNFGPIPKFLNLYYLEAEVSRSSLQLLSAFLESSPNLKTLILVKICSNL
;
A
#
# COMPACT_ATOMS: atom_id res chain seq x y z
N MET A 1 0.10 27.29 10.48
CA MET A 1 -0.02 26.09 11.34
C MET A 1 -0.96 26.29 12.52
N GLU A 2 -0.91 27.44 13.21
CA GLU A 2 -1.82 27.70 14.34
C GLU A 2 -3.30 27.58 13.94
N LEU A 3 -3.66 28.07 12.75
CA LEU A 3 -5.02 27.92 12.20
C LEU A 3 -5.50 26.47 12.11
N ILE A 4 -4.63 25.52 11.72
CA ILE A 4 -4.97 24.09 11.64
C ILE A 4 -5.28 23.55 13.03
N CYS A 5 -4.48 23.96 14.02
CA CYS A 5 -4.67 23.51 15.39
C CYS A 5 -5.98 24.07 15.96
N THR A 6 -6.25 25.36 15.72
CA THR A 6 -7.48 26.02 16.15
C THR A 6 -8.73 25.35 15.56
N VAL A 7 -8.73 24.95 14.28
CA VAL A 7 -9.91 24.27 13.71
C VAL A 7 -10.09 22.86 14.27
N VAL A 8 -9.00 22.17 14.59
CA VAL A 8 -9.03 20.86 15.26
C VAL A 8 -9.60 20.99 16.67
N ASP A 9 -9.17 21.99 17.43
CA ASP A 9 -9.68 22.27 18.78
C ASP A 9 -11.15 22.72 18.77
N ARG A 10 -11.60 23.34 17.68
CA ARG A 10 -13.02 23.68 17.42
C ARG A 10 -13.87 22.48 17.00
N GLY A 11 -13.30 21.29 16.90
CA GLY A 11 -14.05 20.07 16.62
C GLY A 11 -14.30 19.78 15.14
N ILE A 12 -13.43 20.23 14.24
CA ILE A 12 -13.55 19.88 12.82
C ILE A 12 -13.62 18.36 12.62
N GLN A 13 -14.46 17.92 11.67
CA GLN A 13 -14.62 16.49 11.35
C GLN A 13 -13.82 16.07 10.12
N HIS A 14 -13.58 16.98 9.18
CA HIS A 14 -12.88 16.70 7.92
C HIS A 14 -11.69 17.64 7.79
N LEU A 15 -10.48 17.08 7.82
CA LEU A 15 -9.26 17.85 7.65
C LEU A 15 -8.49 17.35 6.42
N ASP A 16 -8.31 18.24 5.45
CA ASP A 16 -7.47 18.02 4.28
C ASP A 16 -6.36 19.07 4.23
N VAL A 17 -5.11 18.63 4.33
CA VAL A 17 -3.93 19.48 4.29
C VAL A 17 -2.98 18.91 3.25
N CYS A 18 -2.90 19.59 2.11
CA CYS A 18 -2.03 19.22 0.99
C CYS A 18 -1.07 20.36 0.63
N TYR A 19 0.24 20.11 0.71
CA TYR A 19 1.25 21.06 0.23
C TYR A 19 1.89 20.60 -1.08
N CYS A 20 1.81 21.43 -2.12
CA CYS A 20 2.38 21.14 -3.44
C CYS A 20 3.91 21.29 -3.53
N SER A 21 4.58 21.89 -2.53
CA SER A 21 6.03 22.19 -2.64
C SER A 21 6.92 20.97 -2.44
N SER A 22 7.74 20.63 -3.45
CA SER A 22 8.70 19.52 -3.40
C SER A 22 9.90 19.74 -2.47
N VAL A 23 10.11 20.95 -1.96
CA VAL A 23 11.40 21.36 -1.38
C VAL A 23 11.35 21.51 0.15
N LYS A 24 10.21 21.91 0.70
CA LYS A 24 10.06 22.11 2.15
C LYS A 24 8.74 21.50 2.62
N ARG A 25 8.81 20.45 3.44
CA ARG A 25 7.67 20.04 4.26
C ARG A 25 7.46 21.15 5.29
N TYR A 26 6.29 21.76 5.28
CA TYR A 26 5.95 22.70 6.32
C TYR A 26 5.84 21.93 7.63
N GLY A 27 6.48 22.48 8.67
CA GLY A 27 6.68 21.86 9.97
C GLY A 27 5.40 21.44 10.71
N PHE A 28 5.61 21.11 11.98
CA PHE A 28 4.71 20.40 12.89
C PHE A 28 3.20 20.63 12.78
N LEU A 29 2.47 19.56 12.45
CA LEU A 29 1.14 19.40 13.03
C LEU A 29 1.31 19.25 14.54
N ARG A 30 0.69 20.14 15.33
CA ARG A 30 0.75 20.07 16.80
C ARG A 30 0.09 18.78 17.28
N GLU A 31 0.43 18.40 18.51
CA GLU A 31 0.01 17.15 19.17
C GLU A 31 -1.52 16.94 19.24
N ASN A 32 -2.32 18.00 19.07
CA ASN A 32 -3.77 17.96 19.19
C ASN A 32 -4.46 17.13 18.10
N ILE A 33 -3.87 17.01 16.90
CA ILE A 33 -4.43 16.17 15.84
C ILE A 33 -4.51 14.72 16.29
N TYR A 34 -3.48 14.22 16.96
CA TYR A 34 -3.43 12.86 17.50
C TYR A 34 -4.43 12.59 18.64
N LYS A 35 -5.13 13.62 19.14
CA LYS A 35 -6.09 13.53 20.24
C LYS A 35 -7.48 14.04 19.85
N SER A 36 -7.72 14.33 18.57
CA SER A 36 -9.01 14.85 18.13
C SER A 36 -10.12 13.83 18.37
N LYS A 37 -11.16 14.27 19.07
CA LYS A 37 -12.38 13.48 19.33
C LYS A 37 -13.49 13.74 18.31
N THR A 38 -13.20 14.42 17.21
CA THR A 38 -14.20 14.80 16.20
C THR A 38 -13.80 14.42 14.79
N LEU A 39 -12.51 14.24 14.51
CA LEU A 39 -12.04 13.88 13.16
C LEU A 39 -12.63 12.55 12.70
N VAL A 40 -13.30 12.60 11.55
CA VAL A 40 -13.84 11.46 10.79
C VAL A 40 -12.99 11.18 9.54
N PHE A 41 -12.46 12.24 8.92
CA PHE A 41 -11.60 12.18 7.74
C PHE A 41 -10.32 12.99 7.95
N LEU A 42 -9.18 12.38 7.62
CA LEU A 42 -7.87 13.01 7.67
C LEU A 42 -7.10 12.72 6.37
N ASN A 43 -6.78 13.77 5.62
CA ASN A 43 -5.87 13.71 4.48
C ASN A 43 -4.68 14.64 4.73
N LEU A 44 -3.49 14.07 4.80
CA LEU A 44 -2.25 14.79 4.99
C LEU A 44 -1.30 14.44 3.86
N PHE A 45 -0.95 15.45 3.05
CA PHE A 45 0.02 15.30 1.99
C PHE A 45 1.16 16.31 2.15
N ASN A 46 2.39 15.79 2.22
CA ASN A 46 3.61 16.59 2.31
C ASN A 46 3.67 17.46 3.59
N VAL A 47 3.27 16.85 4.72
CA VAL A 47 3.26 17.45 6.06
C VAL A 47 4.06 16.58 7.01
N GLU A 48 4.99 17.14 7.77
CA GLU A 48 5.82 16.34 8.68
C GLU A 48 5.05 15.94 9.96
N LEU A 49 4.81 14.64 10.11
CA LEU A 49 4.38 13.99 11.34
C LEU A 49 5.59 13.48 12.09
N LYS A 50 5.66 13.74 13.40
CA LYS A 50 6.68 13.18 14.29
C LYS A 50 6.06 12.21 15.25
N ASN A 51 6.90 11.31 15.76
CA ASN A 51 6.51 10.33 16.74
C ASN A 51 5.94 10.98 18.02
N PRO A 52 4.66 10.79 18.34
CA PRO A 52 4.08 11.33 19.56
C PRO A 52 4.60 10.57 20.78
N LYS A 53 4.96 11.29 21.84
CA LYS A 53 5.37 10.72 23.15
C LYS A 53 4.19 10.31 24.04
N PHE A 54 3.00 10.26 23.48
CA PHE A 54 1.74 9.96 24.16
C PHE A 54 0.91 8.99 23.32
N VAL A 55 -0.15 8.44 23.92
CA VAL A 55 -1.08 7.54 23.24
C VAL A 55 -1.97 8.34 22.29
N VAL A 56 -1.98 7.93 21.02
CA VAL A 56 -2.86 8.51 19.99
C VAL A 56 -4.29 8.03 20.23
N SER A 57 -5.26 8.94 20.12
CA SER A 57 -6.68 8.64 20.25
C SER A 57 -7.49 9.46 19.25
N LEU A 58 -8.04 8.76 18.26
CA LEU A 58 -8.82 9.28 17.13
C LEU A 58 -10.10 8.43 17.00
N PRO A 59 -11.01 8.49 18.00
CA PRO A 59 -12.07 7.50 18.18
C PRO A 59 -13.10 7.44 17.04
N TYR A 60 -13.22 8.50 16.24
CA TYR A 60 -14.20 8.57 15.14
C TYR A 60 -13.58 8.56 13.74
N LEU A 61 -12.25 8.45 13.64
CA LEU A 61 -11.57 8.54 12.36
C LEU A 61 -11.82 7.28 11.52
N LYS A 62 -12.54 7.45 10.41
CA LYS A 62 -12.92 6.37 9.48
C LYS A 62 -12.01 6.31 8.26
N ILE A 63 -11.50 7.45 7.81
CA ILE A 63 -10.70 7.55 6.58
C ILE A 63 -9.41 8.31 6.89
N MET A 64 -8.28 7.67 6.60
CA MET A 64 -6.95 8.24 6.78
C MET A 64 -6.13 8.12 5.50
N ARG A 65 -5.64 9.26 5.01
CA ARG A 65 -4.78 9.35 3.82
C ARG A 65 -3.51 10.07 4.20
N LEU A 66 -2.38 9.37 4.12
CA LEU A 66 -1.08 9.89 4.49
C LEU A 66 -0.16 9.80 3.27
N GLY A 67 0.34 10.93 2.80
CA GLY A 67 1.32 10.96 1.72
C GLY A 67 2.50 11.84 2.04
N ARG A 68 3.73 11.31 1.89
CA ARG A 68 4.96 12.06 2.18
C ARG A 68 4.93 12.72 3.57
N VAL A 69 4.60 11.94 4.61
CA VAL A 69 4.31 12.49 5.94
C VAL A 69 5.44 12.33 6.97
N CYS A 70 6.29 11.31 6.84
CA CYS A 70 7.33 11.02 7.83
C CYS A 70 8.72 11.17 7.21
N ARG A 71 9.67 11.71 7.99
CA ARG A 71 11.10 11.77 7.64
C ARG A 71 11.86 10.95 8.66
N GLY A 72 12.77 10.11 8.18
CA GLY A 72 13.60 9.30 9.07
C GLY A 72 12.98 7.94 9.43
N GLU A 73 13.71 7.21 10.27
CA GLU A 73 13.50 5.79 10.54
C GLU A 73 12.34 5.50 11.49
N ASP A 74 11.88 6.50 12.25
CA ASP A 74 10.74 6.39 13.17
C ASP A 74 9.39 6.50 12.46
N GLY A 75 9.38 6.81 11.15
CA GLY A 75 8.18 7.00 10.36
C GLY A 75 7.16 5.87 10.48
N PRO A 76 7.54 4.58 10.33
CA PRO A 76 6.63 3.47 10.50
C PRO A 76 5.96 3.45 11.88
N LEU A 77 6.71 3.72 12.96
CA LEU A 77 6.16 3.78 14.32
C LEU A 77 5.09 4.88 14.46
N VAL A 78 5.24 6.01 13.77
CA VAL A 78 4.22 7.08 13.77
C VAL A 78 2.92 6.58 13.13
N VAL A 79 3.02 5.88 12.00
CA VAL A 79 1.86 5.34 11.29
C VAL A 79 1.20 4.21 12.09
N GLU A 80 1.97 3.34 12.73
CA GLU A 80 1.45 2.28 13.61
C GLU A 80 0.69 2.83 14.81
N LYS A 81 1.21 3.88 15.46
CA LYS A 81 0.51 4.60 16.52
C LYS A 81 -0.79 5.24 16.04
N LEU A 82 -0.79 5.78 14.82
CA LEU A 82 -2.01 6.35 14.21
C LEU A 82 -3.06 5.28 13.96
N ILE A 83 -2.68 4.16 13.35
CA ILE A 83 -3.60 3.04 13.08
C ILE A 83 -4.19 2.49 14.38
N SER A 84 -3.34 2.21 15.38
CA SER A 84 -3.80 1.66 16.67
C SER A 84 -4.68 2.64 17.46
N GLY A 85 -4.50 3.95 17.29
CA GLY A 85 -5.33 4.99 17.89
C GLY A 85 -6.70 5.19 17.22
N CYS A 86 -6.98 4.53 16.09
CA CYS A 86 -8.21 4.69 15.31
C CYS A 86 -9.07 3.41 15.32
N PRO A 87 -9.90 3.18 16.35
CA PRO A 87 -10.66 1.93 16.50
C PRO A 87 -11.69 1.70 15.38
N VAL A 88 -12.14 2.75 14.69
CA VAL A 88 -13.16 2.69 13.64
C VAL A 88 -12.61 2.94 12.22
N LEU A 89 -11.30 2.82 12.02
CA LEU A 89 -10.66 3.08 10.72
C LEU A 89 -11.11 2.07 9.66
N GLU A 90 -11.75 2.55 8.60
CA GLU A 90 -12.28 1.73 7.50
C GLU A 90 -11.47 1.86 6.20
N ASP A 91 -10.81 2.99 5.96
CA ASP A 91 -10.03 3.27 4.75
C ASP A 91 -8.68 3.90 5.13
N LEU A 92 -7.60 3.22 4.73
CA LEU A 92 -6.22 3.68 4.89
C LEU A 92 -5.52 3.76 3.54
N LYS A 93 -4.99 4.94 3.23
CA LYS A 93 -4.16 5.16 2.04
C LYS A 93 -2.80 5.72 2.43
N LEU A 94 -1.74 5.02 2.05
CA LEU A 94 -0.34 5.38 2.28
C LEU A 94 0.35 5.67 0.94
N ILE A 95 0.73 6.92 0.72
CA ILE A 95 1.33 7.39 -0.54
C ILE A 95 2.76 7.86 -0.31
N ARG A 96 3.74 6.98 -0.52
CA ARG A 96 5.15 7.27 -0.22
C ARG A 96 5.26 7.88 1.19
N PRO A 97 4.74 7.20 2.22
CA PRO A 97 4.58 7.80 3.55
C PRO A 97 5.92 8.15 4.22
N PHE A 98 7.00 7.48 3.82
CA PHE A 98 8.33 7.59 4.42
C PHE A 98 9.34 8.12 3.40
N ASP A 99 10.09 9.16 3.79
CA ASP A 99 11.33 9.56 3.10
C ASP A 99 12.52 9.21 4.02
N THR A 100 13.41 8.34 3.56
CA THR A 100 14.70 8.07 4.19
C THR A 100 15.78 8.93 3.55
N LEU A 101 16.66 9.51 4.37
CA LEU A 101 17.84 10.22 3.90
C LEU A 101 19.06 9.30 3.73
N THR A 102 18.93 8.04 4.14
CA THR A 102 20.00 7.04 4.20
C THR A 102 19.60 5.76 3.47
N HIS A 103 20.43 5.32 2.52
CA HIS A 103 20.16 4.18 1.62
C HIS A 103 20.43 2.80 2.24
N LYS A 104 20.33 2.63 3.56
CA LYS A 104 20.76 1.39 4.25
C LYS A 104 19.82 0.85 5.32
N VAL A 105 18.63 1.43 5.49
CA VAL A 105 17.73 1.04 6.58
C VAL A 105 16.50 0.36 6.00
N LEU A 106 16.23 -0.85 6.48
CA LEU A 106 14.99 -1.55 6.20
C LEU A 106 13.89 -0.94 7.07
N LEU A 107 12.90 -0.33 6.44
CA LEU A 107 11.75 0.22 7.12
C LEU A 107 10.68 -0.85 7.23
N PHE A 108 10.24 -1.16 8.45
CA PHE A 108 9.20 -2.15 8.71
C PHE A 108 7.93 -1.48 9.22
N LEU A 109 6.81 -1.67 8.52
CA LEU A 109 5.49 -1.17 8.89
C LEU A 109 4.54 -2.33 9.19
N ARG A 110 3.94 -2.34 10.38
CA ARG A 110 2.83 -3.22 10.74
C ARG A 110 1.49 -2.53 10.56
N VAL A 111 0.69 -2.97 9.60
CA VAL A 111 -0.70 -2.56 9.44
C VAL A 111 -1.59 -3.59 10.13
N SER A 112 -1.93 -3.33 11.40
CA SER A 112 -2.86 -4.16 12.18
C SER A 112 -4.16 -3.40 12.46
N SER A 113 -5.30 -3.88 11.95
CA SER A 113 -6.60 -3.27 12.20
C SER A 113 -7.74 -4.27 12.07
N GLN A 114 -8.65 -4.25 13.05
CA GLN A 114 -9.85 -5.10 13.07
C GLN A 114 -11.03 -4.51 12.30
N THR A 115 -10.93 -3.25 11.84
CA THR A 115 -12.02 -2.50 11.20
C THR A 115 -11.72 -2.10 9.76
N LEU A 116 -10.46 -2.18 9.33
CA LEU A 116 -10.02 -1.75 8.01
C LEU A 116 -10.68 -2.57 6.89
N LYS A 117 -11.29 -1.88 5.93
CA LYS A 117 -11.98 -2.45 4.75
C LYS A 117 -11.25 -2.16 3.45
N ASN A 118 -10.55 -1.01 3.37
CA ASN A 118 -9.81 -0.56 2.21
C ASN A 118 -8.37 -0.22 2.58
N LEU A 119 -7.41 -0.73 1.82
CA LEU A 119 -5.99 -0.41 1.99
C LEU A 119 -5.36 -0.06 0.64
N GLY A 120 -4.74 1.12 0.57
CA GLY A 120 -3.95 1.56 -0.57
C GLY A 120 -2.49 1.78 -0.17
N LEU A 121 -1.57 1.03 -0.78
CA LEU A 121 -0.12 1.19 -0.63
C LEU A 121 0.46 1.70 -1.95
N TYR A 122 1.14 2.84 -1.93
CA TYR A 122 1.78 3.43 -3.11
C TYR A 122 3.23 3.73 -2.76
N PHE A 123 4.16 2.98 -3.32
CA PHE A 123 5.58 3.06 -3.01
C PHE A 123 6.31 4.15 -3.80
N ALA A 124 7.57 4.40 -3.44
CA ALA A 124 8.39 5.38 -4.12
C ALA A 124 9.02 4.77 -5.38
N THR A 125 9.10 5.58 -6.46
CA THR A 125 9.62 5.13 -7.77
C THR A 125 11.10 5.47 -7.97
N TYR A 126 11.81 5.99 -6.96
CA TYR A 126 13.19 6.48 -7.13
C TYR A 126 14.22 5.37 -6.89
N LYS A 127 15.33 5.43 -7.65
CA LYS A 127 16.48 4.53 -7.49
C LYS A 127 17.18 4.83 -6.15
N GLY A 128 16.98 3.97 -5.16
CA GLY A 128 17.75 3.97 -3.92
C GLY A 128 17.27 2.84 -3.02
N ASP A 129 18.19 1.98 -2.58
CA ASP A 129 18.01 0.71 -1.86
C ASP A 129 17.30 0.82 -0.49
N THR A 130 16.16 1.51 -0.39
CA THR A 130 15.36 1.49 0.83
C THR A 130 14.43 0.29 0.75
N ASP A 131 14.86 -0.83 1.30
CA ASP A 131 14.01 -2.00 1.46
C ASP A 131 12.87 -1.64 2.42
N PHE A 132 11.63 -1.61 1.91
CA PHE A 132 10.45 -1.38 2.73
C PHE A 132 9.70 -2.69 2.91
N SER A 133 9.33 -3.03 4.14
CA SER A 133 8.58 -4.23 4.45
C SER A 133 7.27 -3.85 5.14
N VAL A 134 6.17 -4.44 4.69
CA VAL A 134 4.85 -4.27 5.30
C VAL A 134 4.35 -5.61 5.76
N GLU A 135 3.94 -5.68 7.03
CA GLU A 135 3.12 -6.78 7.52
C GLU A 135 1.67 -6.32 7.64
N ILE A 136 0.74 -7.09 7.07
CA ILE A 136 -0.68 -6.74 7.01
C ILE A 136 -1.50 -7.79 7.74
N ASP A 137 -2.16 -7.36 8.80
CA ASP A 137 -3.05 -8.14 9.65
C ASP A 137 -4.39 -7.40 9.78
N ALA A 138 -5.30 -7.68 8.84
CA ALA A 138 -6.56 -6.96 8.70
C ALA A 138 -7.68 -7.90 8.25
N PRO A 139 -8.32 -8.65 9.18
CA PRO A 139 -9.26 -9.72 8.83
C PRO A 139 -10.53 -9.24 8.11
N ARG A 140 -10.88 -7.94 8.21
CA ARG A 140 -12.03 -7.33 7.53
C ARG A 140 -11.67 -6.61 6.22
N LEU A 141 -10.41 -6.67 5.80
CA LEU A 141 -9.96 -6.01 4.57
C LEU A 141 -10.65 -6.63 3.37
N LYS A 142 -11.33 -5.82 2.56
CA LYS A 142 -12.07 -6.25 1.37
C LYS A 142 -11.38 -5.84 0.08
N TYR A 143 -10.75 -4.67 0.08
CA TYR A 143 -10.15 -4.08 -1.10
C TYR A 143 -8.71 -3.66 -0.80
N MET A 144 -7.78 -4.14 -1.62
CA MET A 144 -6.38 -3.78 -1.53
C MET A 144 -5.90 -3.21 -2.86
N THR A 145 -5.18 -2.10 -2.82
CA THR A 145 -4.44 -1.57 -3.95
C THR A 145 -2.97 -1.47 -3.57
N VAL A 146 -2.10 -2.01 -4.41
CA VAL A 146 -0.66 -1.91 -4.26
C VAL A 146 -0.09 -1.33 -5.54
N LYS A 147 0.61 -0.21 -5.44
CA LYS A 147 1.22 0.50 -6.58
C LYS A 147 2.70 0.73 -6.40
N ASP A 148 3.40 0.71 -7.53
CA ASP A 148 4.81 1.08 -7.66
C ASP A 148 5.77 0.19 -6.84
N ILE A 149 5.41 -1.10 -6.65
CA ILE A 149 6.19 -2.10 -5.91
C ILE A 149 7.60 -2.23 -6.51
N GLN A 150 8.63 -2.19 -5.65
CA GLN A 150 10.03 -2.41 -6.01
C GLN A 150 10.57 -3.71 -5.36
N SER A 151 11.52 -3.60 -4.41
CA SER A 151 12.02 -4.71 -3.58
C SER A 151 11.20 -4.94 -2.31
N ASP A 152 10.05 -4.26 -2.22
CA ASP A 152 9.23 -4.19 -1.01
C ASP A 152 8.70 -5.57 -0.63
N ASN A 153 8.83 -5.93 0.65
CA ASN A 153 8.32 -7.20 1.15
C ASN A 153 6.92 -6.99 1.76
N ILE A 154 5.89 -7.50 1.10
CA ILE A 154 4.52 -7.44 1.64
C ILE A 154 4.15 -8.81 2.18
N VAL A 155 4.12 -8.92 3.50
CA VAL A 155 3.70 -10.11 4.23
C VAL A 155 2.25 -9.95 4.64
N VAL A 156 1.41 -10.90 4.27
CA VAL A 156 -0.01 -10.91 4.63
C VAL A 156 -0.31 -12.09 5.54
N LYS A 157 -1.08 -11.87 6.61
CA LYS A 157 -1.43 -12.92 7.59
C LYS A 157 -2.92 -13.25 7.55
N ASN A 158 -3.76 -12.31 7.96
CA ASN A 158 -5.20 -12.52 8.11
C ASN A 158 -5.98 -11.68 7.09
N LEU A 159 -6.07 -12.17 5.85
CA LEU A 159 -6.83 -11.52 4.76
C LEU A 159 -8.05 -12.35 4.32
N SER A 160 -8.74 -12.97 5.29
CA SER A 160 -9.89 -13.86 5.02
C SER A 160 -11.05 -13.20 4.30
N SER A 161 -11.22 -11.88 4.44
CA SER A 161 -12.27 -11.10 3.76
C SER A 161 -11.83 -10.46 2.44
N LEU A 162 -10.57 -10.64 2.01
CA LEU A 162 -10.05 -9.92 0.85
C LEU A 162 -10.76 -10.40 -0.41
N PHE A 163 -11.51 -9.49 -1.03
CA PHE A 163 -12.33 -9.77 -2.19
C PHE A 163 -11.62 -9.38 -3.49
N MET A 164 -11.04 -8.17 -3.51
CA MET A 164 -10.41 -7.60 -4.69
C MET A 164 -9.03 -7.05 -4.39
N ILE A 165 -8.12 -7.29 -5.32
CA ILE A 165 -6.79 -6.69 -5.31
C ILE A 165 -6.44 -6.03 -6.65
N ASN A 166 -5.80 -4.86 -6.57
CA ASN A 166 -5.27 -4.13 -7.72
C ASN A 166 -3.76 -3.92 -7.55
N ILE A 167 -2.97 -4.61 -8.37
CA ILE A 167 -1.52 -4.63 -8.32
C ILE A 167 -1.00 -3.90 -9.56
N ARG A 168 -0.46 -2.70 -9.38
CA ARG A 168 0.20 -1.97 -10.46
C ARG A 168 1.65 -1.74 -10.14
N THR A 169 2.54 -2.00 -11.07
CA THR A 169 3.97 -1.75 -10.86
C THR A 169 4.50 -0.89 -12.00
N LYS A 170 5.58 -0.15 -11.74
CA LYS A 170 6.28 0.65 -12.75
C LYS A 170 7.78 0.36 -12.76
N TYR A 171 8.26 -0.48 -11.84
CA TYR A 171 9.69 -0.64 -11.60
C TYR A 171 10.05 -2.10 -11.33
N ILE A 172 11.31 -2.42 -11.57
CA ILE A 172 11.87 -3.77 -11.70
C ILE A 172 12.70 -4.07 -10.44
N PRO A 173 12.30 -5.00 -9.54
CA PRO A 173 13.24 -5.62 -8.60
C PRO A 173 14.33 -6.37 -9.38
N SER A 174 15.59 -6.07 -9.08
CA SER A 174 16.76 -6.55 -9.83
C SER A 174 17.48 -7.74 -9.18
N ARG A 175 16.91 -8.38 -8.15
CA ARG A 175 17.58 -9.46 -7.40
C ARG A 175 16.73 -10.75 -7.35
N PRO A 176 17.34 -11.94 -7.56
CA PRO A 176 16.63 -13.23 -7.47
C PRO A 176 15.88 -13.49 -6.15
N LYS A 177 16.36 -12.93 -5.03
CA LYS A 177 15.70 -13.05 -3.71
C LYS A 177 14.31 -12.41 -3.65
N ASP A 178 13.99 -11.50 -4.57
CA ASP A 178 12.70 -10.81 -4.59
C ASP A 178 11.56 -11.67 -5.17
N PHE A 179 11.89 -12.74 -5.94
CA PHE A 179 10.89 -13.66 -6.47
C PHE A 179 10.15 -14.43 -5.38
N LYS A 180 10.87 -14.94 -4.38
CA LYS A 180 10.25 -15.69 -3.29
C LYS A 180 9.24 -14.83 -2.54
N LYS A 181 9.60 -13.57 -2.23
CA LYS A 181 8.70 -12.61 -1.59
C LYS A 181 7.42 -12.40 -2.41
N PHE A 182 7.56 -12.33 -3.74
CA PHE A 182 6.43 -12.22 -4.64
C PHE A 182 5.53 -13.47 -4.56
N CYS A 183 6.08 -14.68 -4.68
CA CYS A 183 5.30 -15.91 -4.55
C CYS A 183 4.61 -16.05 -3.18
N ASP A 184 5.31 -15.68 -2.10
CA ASP A 184 4.76 -15.67 -0.74
C ASP A 184 3.57 -14.68 -0.65
N PHE A 185 3.70 -13.50 -1.27
CA PHE A 185 2.62 -12.52 -1.37
C PHE A 185 1.41 -13.07 -2.15
N PHE A 186 1.62 -13.64 -3.34
CA PHE A 186 0.55 -14.24 -4.16
C PHE A 186 -0.15 -15.38 -3.41
N THR A 187 0.60 -16.17 -2.64
CA THR A 187 0.06 -17.27 -1.84
C THR A 187 -0.88 -16.72 -0.78
N GLY A 188 -0.48 -15.66 -0.10
CA GLY A 188 -1.28 -15.02 0.94
C GLY A 188 -2.54 -14.29 0.44
N ILE A 189 -2.63 -13.99 -0.86
CA ILE A 189 -3.82 -13.41 -1.50
C ILE A 189 -4.59 -14.42 -2.38
N SER A 190 -4.26 -15.71 -2.32
CA SER A 190 -4.84 -16.75 -3.20
C SER A 190 -6.37 -16.89 -3.13
N SER A 191 -7.00 -16.36 -2.07
CA SER A 191 -8.45 -16.37 -1.86
C SER A 191 -9.23 -15.28 -2.61
N VAL A 192 -8.55 -14.32 -3.25
CA VAL A 192 -9.21 -13.21 -3.94
C VAL A 192 -10.11 -13.68 -5.07
N ARG A 193 -11.16 -12.89 -5.33
CA ARG A 193 -12.12 -13.15 -6.40
C ARG A 193 -11.89 -12.29 -7.64
N HIS A 194 -11.36 -11.08 -7.43
CA HIS A 194 -11.16 -10.09 -8.47
C HIS A 194 -9.71 -9.60 -8.41
N MET A 195 -8.98 -9.71 -9.52
CA MET A 195 -7.59 -9.27 -9.63
C MET A 195 -7.44 -8.32 -10.81
N ILE A 196 -6.73 -7.21 -10.57
CA ILE A 196 -6.22 -6.32 -11.63
C ILE A 196 -4.69 -6.32 -11.51
N ILE A 197 -3.96 -6.56 -12.61
CA ILE A 197 -2.51 -6.78 -12.57
C ILE A 197 -1.78 -6.30 -13.85
N ASP A 198 -0.57 -5.77 -13.69
CA ASP A 198 0.29 -5.36 -14.80
C ASP A 198 1.34 -6.45 -15.15
N LEU A 199 1.08 -7.33 -16.12
CA LEU A 199 1.93 -8.51 -16.43
C LEU A 199 3.27 -8.21 -17.13
N PRO A 200 3.39 -7.25 -18.08
CA PRO A 200 4.64 -6.98 -18.81
C PRO A 200 5.81 -6.64 -17.91
N ILE A 201 5.52 -5.98 -16.80
CA ILE A 201 6.54 -5.59 -15.86
C ILE A 201 6.97 -6.81 -15.04
N LEU A 202 6.04 -7.73 -14.75
CA LEU A 202 6.30 -8.97 -14.04
C LEU A 202 7.14 -9.96 -14.85
N GLU A 203 6.89 -10.13 -16.16
CA GLU A 203 7.69 -11.05 -16.99
C GLU A 203 9.10 -10.49 -17.25
N ARG A 204 9.27 -9.15 -17.33
CA ARG A 204 10.60 -8.52 -17.35
C ARG A 204 11.43 -8.81 -16.09
N LEU A 205 10.81 -9.15 -14.96
CA LEU A 205 11.53 -9.54 -13.75
C LEU A 205 12.20 -10.92 -13.91
N TYR A 206 11.63 -11.80 -14.75
CA TYR A 206 11.95 -13.23 -14.77
C TYR A 206 12.01 -13.83 -16.20
N PRO A 207 12.80 -13.25 -17.12
CA PRO A 207 12.77 -13.61 -18.55
C PRO A 207 13.20 -15.05 -18.89
N ASN A 208 13.96 -15.70 -18.00
CA ASN A 208 14.45 -17.08 -18.18
C ASN A 208 13.92 -18.03 -17.11
N TYR A 209 12.95 -17.59 -16.30
CA TYR A 209 12.48 -18.37 -15.17
C TYR A 209 11.30 -19.23 -15.61
N ASN A 210 11.44 -20.54 -15.46
CA ASN A 210 10.30 -21.43 -15.43
C ASN A 210 9.51 -21.04 -14.18
N PHE A 211 8.49 -20.17 -14.32
CA PHE A 211 7.63 -19.73 -13.23
C PHE A 211 7.26 -20.99 -12.45
N GLY A 212 7.89 -21.19 -11.29
CA GLY A 212 7.46 -22.21 -10.33
C GLY A 212 5.97 -22.01 -10.08
N PRO A 213 5.27 -22.98 -9.48
CA PRO A 213 3.82 -22.97 -9.47
C PRO A 213 3.31 -21.65 -8.86
N ILE A 214 2.77 -20.78 -9.73
CA ILE A 214 1.95 -19.65 -9.30
C ILE A 214 0.88 -20.27 -8.40
N PRO A 215 0.66 -19.74 -7.19
CA PRO A 215 -0.28 -20.35 -6.26
C PRO A 215 -1.65 -20.47 -6.93
N LYS A 216 -2.37 -21.56 -6.63
CA LYS A 216 -3.68 -21.78 -7.24
C LYS A 216 -4.67 -20.74 -6.76
N PHE A 217 -5.24 -20.01 -7.70
CA PHE A 217 -6.28 -19.01 -7.51
C PHE A 217 -7.65 -19.64 -7.73
N LEU A 218 -8.03 -20.58 -6.86
CA LEU A 218 -9.28 -21.35 -7.01
C LEU A 218 -10.54 -20.46 -6.91
N ASN A 219 -10.44 -19.31 -6.26
CA ASN A 219 -11.57 -18.39 -6.08
C ASN A 219 -11.53 -17.20 -7.06
N LEU A 220 -10.56 -17.12 -7.97
CA LEU A 220 -10.46 -16.01 -8.90
C LEU A 220 -11.47 -16.18 -10.04
N TYR A 221 -12.41 -15.25 -10.14
CA TYR A 221 -13.46 -15.24 -11.16
C TYR A 221 -13.31 -14.10 -12.16
N TYR A 222 -12.61 -13.02 -11.79
CA TYR A 222 -12.36 -11.85 -12.63
C TYR A 222 -10.86 -11.52 -12.63
N LEU A 223 -10.27 -11.45 -13.82
CA LEU A 223 -8.89 -11.03 -14.04
C LEU A 223 -8.86 -9.94 -15.10
N GLU A 224 -8.36 -8.77 -14.74
CA GLU A 224 -7.96 -7.73 -15.68
C GLU A 224 -6.43 -7.66 -15.69
N ALA A 225 -5.85 -7.96 -16.84
CA ALA A 225 -4.40 -8.00 -17.02
C ALA A 225 -3.98 -6.99 -18.08
N GLU A 226 -3.11 -6.05 -17.70
CA GLU A 226 -2.32 -5.32 -18.68
C GLU A 226 -1.29 -6.28 -19.27
N VAL A 227 -1.15 -6.32 -20.60
CA VAL A 227 -0.35 -7.33 -21.33
C VAL A 227 0.47 -6.73 -22.48
N SER A 228 1.56 -7.41 -22.80
CA SER A 228 2.47 -7.14 -23.93
C SER A 228 2.90 -8.47 -24.55
N ARG A 229 3.61 -8.44 -25.70
CA ARG A 229 4.14 -9.67 -26.32
C ARG A 229 5.06 -10.45 -25.37
N SER A 230 5.79 -9.74 -24.53
CA SER A 230 6.70 -10.30 -23.53
C SER A 230 6.00 -10.54 -22.18
N SER A 231 4.68 -10.72 -22.14
CA SER A 231 3.94 -11.04 -20.91
C SER A 231 3.04 -12.26 -21.07
N LEU A 232 3.12 -12.93 -22.23
CA LEU A 232 2.19 -13.99 -22.63
C LEU A 232 2.47 -15.30 -21.90
N GLN A 233 3.73 -15.58 -21.57
CA GLN A 233 4.08 -16.78 -20.82
C GLN A 233 3.54 -16.68 -19.39
N LEU A 234 3.72 -15.51 -18.75
CA LEU A 234 3.18 -15.27 -17.43
C LEU A 234 1.64 -15.28 -17.43
N LEU A 235 1.00 -14.71 -18.46
CA LEU A 235 -0.44 -14.79 -18.63
C LEU A 235 -0.91 -16.26 -18.67
N SER A 236 -0.25 -17.12 -19.45
CA SER A 236 -0.60 -18.55 -19.52
C SER A 236 -0.55 -19.20 -18.13
N ALA A 237 0.53 -18.97 -17.38
CA ALA A 237 0.67 -19.51 -16.04
C ALA A 237 -0.43 -19.02 -15.07
N PHE A 238 -0.85 -17.75 -15.15
CA PHE A 238 -1.98 -17.25 -14.37
C PHE A 238 -3.31 -17.92 -14.74
N LEU A 239 -3.55 -18.13 -16.03
CA LEU A 239 -4.77 -18.79 -16.51
C LEU A 239 -4.81 -20.26 -16.06
N GLU A 240 -3.68 -20.98 -16.16
CA GLU A 240 -3.54 -22.36 -15.66
C GLU A 240 -3.76 -22.44 -14.14
N SER A 241 -3.27 -21.45 -13.38
CA SER A 241 -3.48 -21.36 -11.93
C SER A 241 -4.88 -20.88 -11.52
N SER A 242 -5.74 -20.46 -12.46
CA SER A 242 -7.06 -19.86 -12.19
C SER A 242 -8.20 -20.63 -12.89
N PRO A 243 -8.44 -21.91 -12.54
CA PRO A 243 -9.36 -22.78 -13.28
C PRO A 243 -10.83 -22.34 -13.25
N ASN A 244 -11.21 -21.49 -12.31
CA ASN A 244 -12.58 -20.99 -12.14
C ASN A 244 -12.81 -19.59 -12.73
N LEU A 245 -11.84 -19.06 -13.49
CA LEU A 245 -11.93 -17.73 -14.09
C LEU A 245 -13.13 -17.63 -15.04
N LYS A 246 -13.96 -16.60 -14.86
CA LYS A 246 -15.18 -16.35 -15.67
C LYS A 246 -15.04 -15.12 -16.57
N THR A 247 -14.26 -14.15 -16.16
CA THR A 247 -14.03 -12.91 -16.89
C THR A 247 -12.55 -12.63 -17.00
N LEU A 248 -12.09 -12.48 -18.23
CA LEU A 248 -10.73 -12.07 -18.56
C LEU A 248 -10.81 -10.77 -19.38
N ILE A 249 -10.18 -9.72 -18.89
CA ILE A 249 -9.98 -8.47 -19.62
C ILE A 249 -8.48 -8.32 -19.91
N LEU A 250 -8.14 -8.18 -21.18
CA LEU A 250 -6.77 -7.94 -21.62
C LEU A 250 -6.62 -6.49 -22.06
N VAL A 251 -5.80 -5.74 -21.35
CA VAL A 251 -5.49 -4.34 -21.67
C VAL A 251 -4.14 -4.30 -22.37
N LYS A 252 -4.13 -3.94 -23.66
CA LYS A 252 -2.89 -3.87 -24.43
C LYS A 252 -2.16 -2.56 -24.16
N ILE A 253 -0.87 -2.63 -23.84
CA ILE A 253 0.00 -1.46 -23.90
C ILE A 253 0.25 -1.12 -25.37
N CYS A 254 -0.39 -0.08 -25.88
CA CYS A 254 0.04 0.54 -27.12
C CYS A 254 1.27 1.39 -26.81
N SER A 255 2.46 0.85 -27.05
CA SER A 255 3.66 1.68 -27.14
C SER A 255 3.42 2.68 -28.28
N ASN A 256 3.35 3.97 -27.98
CA ASN A 256 3.51 4.96 -29.04
C ASN A 256 4.93 4.77 -29.58
N LEU A 257 5.01 4.39 -30.86
CA LEU A 257 6.24 4.32 -31.65
C LEU A 257 6.91 5.69 -31.71
#